data_AF-A0A6N8HZS1-F1
#
_entry.id   AF-A0A6N8HZS1-F1
#
_cell.length_a   1.000
_cell.length_b   1.000
_cell.length_c   1.000
_cell.angle_alpha   90.00
_cell.angle_beta   90.00
_cell.angle_gamma   90.00
#
_symmetry.space_group_name_H-M   'P 1'
#
loop_
_entity.id
_entity.type
_entity.pdbx_description
1 polymer ?
#
loop_
_entity_poly.entity_id
_entity_poly.type
_entity_poly.pdbx_seq_one_letter_code
_entity_poly.pdbx_strand_id
1 'polypeptide(L)'
;MQEKFDELNKILKSFAALKADFNTKIKSIEENSAYSVEGKRQLRRPIDAEFAPVVDETEKKVEQLLNEINEGITEQADNTDFLSDTQFTNALKMIELSHGELPIDVVDKINSQFSNSLNALKALQSVYKAQKCYPGNIEEIMTKRAQQVQQAQDKAYYTFLQGEPLQPLATDIAQYANDNGFTFNTDFISMDEM
;
A
#
# COMPACT_ATOMS: atom_id res chain seq x y z
N MET A 1 11.37 -4.27 7.75
CA MET A 1 10.42 -3.50 6.92
C MET A 1 10.63 -3.69 5.43
N GLN A 2 11.79 -3.30 4.87
CA GLN A 2 12.07 -3.55 3.44
C GLN A 2 11.89 -5.03 3.05
N GLU A 3 12.34 -5.96 3.89
CA GLU A 3 12.16 -7.41 3.68
C GLU A 3 10.68 -7.82 3.48
N LYS A 4 9.72 -7.16 4.14
CA LYS A 4 8.29 -7.44 3.96
C LYS A 4 7.77 -6.93 2.62
N PHE A 5 8.23 -5.76 2.17
CA PHE A 5 7.93 -5.27 0.82
C PHE A 5 8.56 -6.17 -0.25
N ASP A 6 9.76 -6.70 -0.01
CA ASP A 6 10.42 -7.65 -0.92
C ASP A 6 9.67 -9.00 -0.99
N GLU A 7 9.16 -9.47 0.15
CA GLU A 7 8.29 -10.65 0.20
C GLU A 7 7.00 -10.43 -0.59
N LEU A 8 6.36 -9.28 -0.40
CA LEU A 8 5.14 -8.92 -1.12
C LEU A 8 5.40 -8.83 -2.63
N ASN A 9 6.52 -8.23 -3.06
CA ASN A 9 6.97 -8.26 -4.47
C ASN A 9 7.10 -9.69 -5.01
N LYS A 10 7.72 -10.59 -4.24
CA LYS A 10 7.91 -11.98 -4.65
C LYS A 10 6.57 -12.71 -4.82
N ILE A 11 5.62 -12.48 -3.93
CA ILE A 11 4.28 -13.07 -3.98
C ILE A 11 3.54 -12.58 -5.23
N LEU A 12 3.47 -11.25 -5.44
CA LEU A 12 2.74 -10.70 -6.59
C LEU A 12 3.37 -11.15 -7.93
N LYS A 13 4.71 -11.21 -8.01
CA LYS A 13 5.41 -11.71 -9.19
C LYS A 13 5.11 -13.19 -9.46
N SER A 14 5.07 -14.01 -8.42
CA SER A 14 4.76 -15.43 -8.55
C SER A 14 3.30 -15.63 -8.98
N PHE A 15 2.39 -14.82 -8.44
CA PHE A 15 0.98 -14.85 -8.82
C PHE A 15 0.74 -14.38 -10.26
N ALA A 16 1.44 -13.34 -10.72
CA ALA A 16 1.38 -12.89 -12.11
C ALA A 16 1.73 -14.04 -13.09
N ALA A 17 2.84 -14.73 -12.83
CA ALA A 17 3.25 -15.88 -13.65
C ALA A 17 2.21 -17.02 -13.62
N LEU A 18 1.62 -17.30 -12.45
CA LEU A 18 0.58 -18.31 -12.30
C LEU A 18 -0.71 -17.92 -13.06
N LYS A 19 -1.13 -16.65 -12.98
CA LYS A 19 -2.30 -16.13 -13.68
C LYS A 19 -2.12 -16.21 -15.21
N ALA A 20 -0.92 -15.91 -15.71
CA ALA A 20 -0.58 -16.07 -17.12
C ALA A 20 -0.66 -17.54 -17.60
N ASP A 21 -0.14 -18.49 -16.81
CA ASP A 21 -0.24 -19.93 -17.11
C ASP A 21 -1.70 -20.41 -17.08
N PHE A 22 -2.47 -19.99 -16.07
CA PHE A 22 -3.90 -20.27 -15.98
C PHE A 22 -4.66 -19.76 -17.20
N ASN A 23 -4.48 -18.48 -17.56
CA ASN A 23 -5.12 -17.87 -18.72
C ASN A 23 -4.76 -18.59 -20.02
N THR A 24 -3.50 -19.02 -20.18
CA THR A 24 -3.05 -19.78 -21.34
C THR A 24 -3.78 -21.13 -21.43
N LYS A 25 -3.90 -21.85 -20.31
CA LYS A 25 -4.62 -23.13 -20.25
C LYS A 25 -6.11 -22.95 -20.57
N ILE A 26 -6.78 -21.96 -19.98
CA ILE A 26 -8.19 -21.66 -20.25
C ILE A 26 -8.39 -21.29 -21.72
N LYS A 27 -7.58 -20.39 -22.27
CA LYS A 27 -7.64 -19.98 -23.67
C LYS A 27 -7.50 -21.17 -24.63
N SER A 28 -6.59 -22.10 -24.33
CA SER A 28 -6.40 -23.33 -25.13
C SER A 28 -7.65 -24.23 -25.19
N ILE A 29 -8.49 -24.20 -24.14
CA ILE A 29 -9.77 -24.93 -24.08
C ILE A 29 -10.87 -24.14 -24.78
N GLU A 30 -10.92 -22.83 -24.55
CA GLU A 30 -11.97 -21.96 -25.07
C GLU A 30 -11.88 -21.75 -26.59
N GLU A 31 -10.67 -21.60 -27.13
CA GLU A 31 -10.43 -21.40 -28.55
C GLU A 31 -10.49 -22.70 -29.37
N ASN A 32 -10.45 -23.86 -28.72
CA ASN A 32 -10.53 -25.14 -29.41
C ASN A 32 -11.96 -25.41 -29.91
N SER A 33 -12.15 -25.34 -31.23
CA SER A 33 -13.44 -25.54 -31.90
C SER A 33 -13.93 -26.99 -31.89
N ALA A 34 -13.07 -27.96 -31.58
CA ALA A 34 -13.43 -29.38 -31.54
C ALA A 34 -14.25 -29.76 -30.29
N TYR A 35 -14.17 -28.97 -29.22
CA TYR A 35 -14.89 -29.26 -27.98
C TYR A 35 -16.30 -28.67 -27.99
N SER A 36 -17.27 -29.48 -27.56
CA SER A 36 -18.61 -29.00 -27.23
C SER A 36 -18.57 -28.08 -26.01
N VAL A 37 -19.61 -27.27 -25.81
CA VAL A 37 -19.72 -26.39 -24.64
C VAL A 37 -19.60 -27.18 -23.32
N GLU A 38 -20.24 -28.36 -23.24
CA GLU A 38 -20.16 -29.23 -22.07
C GLU A 38 -18.77 -29.85 -21.91
N GLY A 39 -18.12 -30.23 -23.01
CA GLY A 39 -16.73 -30.71 -23.00
C GLY A 39 -15.75 -29.66 -22.48
N LYS A 40 -15.90 -28.40 -22.92
CA LYS A 40 -15.10 -27.26 -22.42
C LYS A 40 -15.29 -27.07 -20.92
N ARG A 41 -16.53 -27.15 -20.41
CA ARG A 41 -16.82 -27.07 -18.97
C ARG A 41 -16.15 -28.18 -18.16
N GLN A 42 -16.19 -29.42 -18.65
CA GLN A 42 -15.57 -30.55 -17.96
C GLN A 42 -14.04 -30.43 -17.90
N LEU A 43 -13.41 -29.94 -18.98
CA LEU A 43 -11.97 -29.69 -19.03
C LEU A 43 -11.54 -28.50 -18.18
N ARG A 44 -12.38 -27.48 -18.06
CA ARG A 44 -12.11 -26.27 -17.26
C ARG A 44 -12.22 -26.52 -15.76
N ARG A 45 -13.20 -27.31 -15.29
CA ARG A 45 -13.42 -27.60 -13.86
C ARG A 45 -12.17 -27.97 -13.05
N PRO A 46 -11.31 -28.92 -13.48
CA PRO A 46 -10.11 -29.26 -12.71
C PRO A 46 -9.11 -28.10 -12.64
N ILE A 47 -8.98 -27.31 -13.71
CA ILE A 47 -8.09 -26.14 -13.75
C ILE A 47 -8.58 -25.06 -12.80
N ASP A 48 -9.89 -24.76 -12.81
CA ASP A 48 -10.49 -23.83 -11.85
C ASP A 48 -10.31 -24.32 -10.40
N ALA A 49 -10.48 -25.63 -10.15
CA ALA A 49 -10.34 -26.23 -8.82
C ALA A 49 -8.89 -26.23 -8.29
N GLU A 50 -7.90 -26.31 -9.18
CA GLU A 50 -6.49 -26.17 -8.84
C GLU A 50 -6.10 -24.70 -8.55
N PHE A 51 -6.71 -23.75 -9.28
CA PHE A 51 -6.37 -22.33 -9.18
C PHE A 51 -7.02 -21.64 -7.98
N ALA A 52 -8.30 -21.93 -7.70
CA ALA A 52 -9.07 -21.31 -6.61
C ALA A 52 -8.38 -21.33 -5.23
N PRO A 53 -7.85 -22.45 -4.71
CA PRO A 53 -7.20 -22.45 -3.40
C PRO A 53 -5.92 -21.60 -3.38
N VAL A 54 -5.20 -21.49 -4.50
CA VAL A 54 -3.98 -20.67 -4.60
C VAL A 54 -4.33 -19.18 -4.57
N VAL A 55 -5.43 -18.79 -5.21
CA VAL A 55 -5.98 -17.43 -5.17
C VAL A 55 -6.31 -17.06 -3.72
N ASP A 56 -7.11 -17.89 -3.04
CA ASP A 56 -7.53 -17.65 -1.64
C ASP A 56 -6.33 -17.58 -0.69
N GLU A 57 -5.31 -18.43 -0.87
CA GLU A 57 -4.11 -18.43 -0.03
C GLU A 57 -3.23 -17.20 -0.30
N THR A 58 -3.13 -16.78 -1.56
CA THR A 58 -2.35 -15.60 -1.96
C THR A 58 -2.96 -14.33 -1.40
N GLU A 59 -4.29 -14.20 -1.49
CA GLU A 59 -5.01 -13.04 -0.96
C GLU A 59 -4.77 -12.87 0.54
N LYS A 60 -4.99 -13.93 1.34
CA LYS A 60 -4.75 -13.91 2.79
C LYS A 60 -3.32 -13.54 3.15
N LYS A 61 -2.34 -14.05 2.40
CA LYS A 61 -0.93 -13.73 2.61
C LYS A 61 -0.63 -12.26 2.31
N VAL A 62 -1.20 -11.72 1.25
CA VAL A 62 -1.05 -10.30 0.90
C VAL A 62 -1.71 -9.42 1.97
N GLU A 63 -2.93 -9.73 2.40
CA GLU A 63 -3.61 -9.00 3.48
C GLU A 63 -2.81 -9.02 4.78
N GLN A 64 -2.31 -10.20 5.18
CA GLN A 64 -1.48 -10.36 6.37
C GLN A 64 -0.21 -9.49 6.27
N LEU A 65 0.52 -9.56 5.14
CA LEU A 65 1.72 -8.77 4.95
C LEU A 65 1.45 -7.27 4.96
N LEU A 66 0.34 -6.82 4.36
CA LEU A 66 -0.06 -5.40 4.40
C LEU A 66 -0.34 -4.94 5.84
N ASN A 67 -1.01 -5.76 6.65
CA ASN A 67 -1.22 -5.46 8.07
C ASN A 67 0.10 -5.40 8.84
N GLU A 68 0.97 -6.39 8.68
CA GLU A 68 2.27 -6.44 9.36
C GLU A 68 3.19 -5.28 8.92
N ILE A 69 3.10 -4.85 7.66
CA ILE A 69 3.81 -3.67 7.17
C ILE A 69 3.26 -2.42 7.86
N ASN A 70 1.94 -2.27 7.92
CA ASN A 70 1.31 -1.11 8.55
C ASN A 70 1.61 -1.04 10.06
N GLU A 71 1.54 -2.17 10.76
CA GLU A 71 1.93 -2.29 12.15
C GLU A 71 3.40 -1.92 12.34
N GLY A 72 4.30 -2.50 11.55
CA GLY A 72 5.73 -2.21 11.65
C GLY A 72 6.09 -0.74 11.32
N ILE A 73 5.41 -0.11 10.38
CA ILE A 73 5.57 1.33 10.08
C ILE A 73 5.04 2.17 11.26
N THR A 74 3.92 1.79 11.85
CA THR A 74 3.34 2.47 13.02
C THR A 74 4.28 2.34 14.21
N GLU A 75 4.80 1.15 14.49
CA GLU A 75 5.77 0.89 15.57
C GLU A 75 7.12 1.59 15.35
N GLN A 76 7.61 1.67 14.11
CA GLN A 76 8.81 2.45 13.80
C GLN A 76 8.57 3.95 13.98
N ALA A 77 7.40 4.45 13.56
CA ALA A 77 6.98 5.82 13.85
C ALA A 77 6.85 6.07 15.37
N ASP A 78 6.52 5.02 16.13
CA ASP A 78 6.45 5.05 17.59
C ASP A 78 7.82 5.02 18.30
N ASN A 79 8.82 4.37 17.70
CA ASN A 79 10.15 4.21 18.28
C ASN A 79 11.21 5.22 17.77
N THR A 80 10.88 6.05 16.79
CA THR A 80 11.82 7.09 16.35
C THR A 80 11.88 8.17 17.42
N ASP A 81 13.05 8.43 18.00
CA ASP A 81 13.25 9.52 18.96
C ASP A 81 13.23 10.88 18.23
N PHE A 82 12.05 11.27 17.74
CA PHE A 82 11.84 12.56 17.09
C PHE A 82 12.07 13.73 18.05
N LEU A 83 12.12 13.47 19.37
CA LEU A 83 12.42 14.47 20.38
C LEU A 83 13.92 14.86 20.39
N SER A 84 14.83 14.00 19.93
CA SER A 84 16.24 14.37 19.74
C SER A 84 16.54 14.97 18.36
N ASP A 85 15.56 14.98 17.44
CA ASP A 85 15.71 15.66 16.16
C ASP A 85 15.73 17.20 16.37
N THR A 86 16.85 17.80 15.95
CA THR A 86 17.05 19.25 16.00
C THR A 86 16.07 19.98 15.09
N GLN A 87 15.70 19.41 13.94
CA GLN A 87 14.72 20.00 13.04
C GLN A 87 13.33 20.03 13.69
N PHE A 88 12.95 18.93 14.35
CA PHE A 88 11.68 18.84 15.07
C PHE A 88 11.61 19.84 16.22
N THR A 89 12.67 19.90 17.04
CA THR A 89 12.78 20.89 18.12
C THR A 89 12.68 22.33 17.62
N ASN A 90 13.30 22.62 16.46
CA ASN A 90 13.22 23.94 15.85
C ASN A 90 11.81 24.25 15.32
N ALA A 91 11.13 23.27 14.73
CA ALA A 91 9.74 23.42 14.29
C ALA A 91 8.81 23.73 15.47
N LEU A 92 8.92 23.00 16.58
CA LEU A 92 8.15 23.28 17.80
C LEU A 92 8.38 24.70 18.31
N LYS A 93 9.65 25.12 18.45
CA LYS A 93 9.99 26.48 18.88
C LYS A 93 9.44 27.53 17.93
N MET A 94 9.48 27.29 16.63
CA MET A 94 8.94 28.23 15.63
C MET A 94 7.43 28.41 15.81
N ILE A 95 6.69 27.31 16.04
CA ILE A 95 5.25 27.35 16.30
C ILE A 95 4.97 28.08 17.62
N GLU A 96 5.69 27.75 18.69
CA GLU A 96 5.55 28.38 20.01
C GLU A 96 5.82 29.88 19.99
N LEU A 97 6.85 30.32 19.26
CA LEU A 97 7.24 31.74 19.16
C LEU A 97 6.38 32.55 18.19
N SER A 98 5.56 31.89 17.36
CA SER A 98 4.71 32.56 16.36
C SER A 98 3.47 33.23 16.94
N HIS A 99 3.11 32.90 18.18
CA HIS A 99 1.93 33.43 18.87
C HIS A 99 0.62 33.33 18.06
N GLY A 100 0.47 32.31 17.20
CA GLY A 100 -0.72 32.13 16.37
C GLY A 100 -0.56 32.56 14.91
N GLU A 101 0.51 33.30 14.58
CA GLU A 101 0.67 33.98 13.27
C GLU A 101 1.72 33.30 12.37
N LEU A 102 1.70 31.97 12.28
CA LEU A 102 2.59 31.26 11.37
C LEU A 102 2.06 31.34 9.92
N PRO A 103 2.87 31.73 8.93
CA PRO A 103 2.47 31.70 7.52
C PRO A 103 2.14 30.29 7.04
N ILE A 104 1.14 30.17 6.16
CA ILE A 104 0.63 28.86 5.66
C ILE A 104 1.74 28.04 5.00
N ASP A 105 2.59 28.68 4.19
CA ASP A 105 3.72 28.04 3.51
C ASP A 105 4.75 27.44 4.49
N VAL A 106 4.92 28.08 5.65
CA VAL A 106 5.80 27.58 6.71
C VAL A 106 5.15 26.39 7.42
N VAL A 107 3.84 26.46 7.70
CA VAL A 107 3.07 25.35 8.29
C VAL A 107 3.17 24.11 7.40
N ASP A 108 2.89 24.25 6.11
CA ASP A 108 2.93 23.14 5.15
C ASP A 108 4.34 22.56 5.01
N LYS A 109 5.37 23.42 5.05
CA LYS A 109 6.77 22.98 5.03
C LYS A 109 7.15 22.20 6.29
N ILE A 110 6.74 22.64 7.47
CA ILE A 110 6.95 21.90 8.72
C ILE A 110 6.24 20.55 8.63
N ASN A 111 4.96 20.53 8.28
CA ASN A 111 4.17 19.30 8.22
C ASN A 111 4.77 18.28 7.24
N SER A 112 5.19 18.73 6.06
CA SER A 112 5.81 17.86 5.05
C SER A 112 7.17 17.31 5.48
N GLN A 113 7.98 18.05 6.24
CA GLN A 113 9.24 17.54 6.79
C GLN A 113 9.04 16.33 7.70
N PHE A 114 7.91 16.27 8.41
CA PHE A 114 7.59 15.20 9.35
C PHE A 114 6.49 14.26 8.83
N SER A 115 6.17 14.30 7.53
CA SER A 115 5.13 13.44 6.94
C SER A 115 5.33 11.96 7.21
N ASN A 116 6.59 11.58 7.48
CA ASN A 116 7.01 10.21 7.69
C ASN A 116 6.88 9.72 9.15
N SER A 117 6.63 10.63 10.11
CA SER A 117 6.53 10.32 11.54
C SER A 117 5.17 10.72 12.10
N LEU A 118 4.30 9.72 12.34
CA LEU A 118 2.96 9.95 12.90
C LEU A 118 3.01 10.63 14.27
N ASN A 119 3.98 10.31 15.12
CA ASN A 119 4.10 10.93 16.43
C ASN A 119 4.63 12.36 16.37
N ALA A 120 5.57 12.65 15.47
CA ALA A 120 5.95 14.03 15.19
C ALA A 120 4.73 14.84 14.73
N LEU A 121 3.91 14.29 13.81
CA LEU A 121 2.68 14.96 13.35
C LEU A 121 1.65 15.14 14.48
N LYS A 122 1.40 14.14 15.33
CA LYS A 122 0.51 14.26 16.51
C LYS A 122 1.01 15.32 17.50
N ALA A 123 2.32 15.37 17.74
CA ALA A 123 2.93 16.35 18.62
C ALA A 123 2.82 17.77 18.03
N LEU A 124 3.12 17.94 16.74
CA LEU A 124 2.93 19.20 16.02
C LEU A 124 1.47 19.65 16.06
N GLN A 125 0.51 18.75 15.80
CA GLN A 125 -0.93 19.04 15.88
C GLN A 125 -1.32 19.54 17.28
N SER A 126 -0.76 18.93 18.33
CA SER A 126 -0.99 19.35 19.71
C SER A 126 -0.43 20.74 20.00
N VAL A 127 0.78 21.06 19.51
CA VAL A 127 1.38 22.38 19.68
C VAL A 127 0.64 23.45 18.87
N TYR A 128 0.26 23.18 17.62
CA TYR A 128 -0.59 24.09 16.84
C TYR A 128 -1.89 24.40 17.58
N LYS A 129 -2.58 23.39 18.13
CA LYS A 129 -3.79 23.57 18.94
C LYS A 129 -3.54 24.40 20.21
N ALA A 130 -2.45 24.13 20.92
CA ALA A 130 -2.08 24.88 22.13
C ALA A 130 -1.81 26.36 21.84
N GLN A 131 -1.13 26.66 20.73
CA GLN A 131 -0.80 28.01 20.29
C GLN A 131 -1.93 28.69 19.50
N LYS A 132 -3.05 27.99 19.26
CA LYS A 132 -4.17 28.44 18.42
C LYS A 132 -3.73 28.80 16.98
N CYS A 133 -2.67 28.16 16.50
CA CYS A 133 -2.19 28.28 15.12
C CYS A 133 -3.05 27.44 14.17
N TYR A 134 -3.11 27.86 12.91
CA TYR A 134 -3.65 27.01 11.85
C TYR A 134 -2.76 25.76 11.66
N PRO A 135 -3.31 24.54 11.76
CA PRO A 135 -2.52 23.31 11.71
C PRO A 135 -2.18 22.84 10.28
N GLY A 136 -2.67 23.51 9.24
CA GLY A 136 -2.40 23.13 7.85
C GLY A 136 -2.99 21.79 7.46
N ASN A 137 -2.31 21.11 6.54
CA ASN A 137 -2.64 19.80 6.00
C ASN A 137 -2.31 18.61 6.93
N ILE A 138 -2.03 18.83 8.22
CA ILE A 138 -1.51 17.77 9.10
C ILE A 138 -2.49 16.59 9.27
N GLU A 139 -3.79 16.88 9.34
CA GLU A 139 -4.83 15.86 9.47
C GLU A 139 -4.95 15.05 8.18
N GLU A 140 -4.87 15.71 7.02
CA GLU A 140 -4.87 15.04 5.72
C GLU A 140 -3.69 14.07 5.59
N ILE A 141 -2.48 14.48 5.99
CA ILE A 141 -1.29 13.61 5.96
C ILE A 141 -1.49 12.37 6.86
N MET A 142 -2.05 12.57 8.06
CA MET A 142 -2.30 11.46 8.99
C MET A 142 -3.39 10.50 8.47
N THR A 143 -4.48 11.04 7.91
CA THR A 143 -5.59 10.22 7.37
C THR A 143 -5.21 9.48 6.10
N LYS A 144 -4.39 10.10 5.22
CA LYS A 144 -3.91 9.50 3.97
C LYS A 144 -3.21 8.15 4.22
N ARG A 145 -2.42 8.04 5.30
CA ARG A 145 -1.72 6.81 5.66
C ARG A 145 -2.66 5.63 5.95
N ALA A 146 -3.69 5.86 6.76
CA ALA A 146 -4.66 4.82 7.08
C ALA A 146 -5.50 4.42 5.85
N GLN A 147 -5.83 5.40 5.00
CA GLN A 147 -6.56 5.14 3.76
C GLN A 147 -5.77 4.32 2.74
N GLN A 148 -4.45 4.52 2.64
CA GLN A 148 -3.60 3.79 1.68
C GLN A 148 -3.54 2.28 1.96
N VAL A 149 -3.50 1.88 3.23
CA VAL A 149 -3.50 0.45 3.60
C VAL A 149 -4.85 -0.17 3.28
N GLN A 150 -5.94 0.49 3.66
CA GLN A 150 -7.28 0.03 3.34
C GLN A 150 -7.50 -0.09 1.83
N GLN A 151 -7.02 0.88 1.05
CA GLN A 151 -7.10 0.84 -0.42
C GLN A 151 -6.33 -0.34 -1.00
N ALA A 152 -5.13 -0.64 -0.50
CA ALA A 152 -4.35 -1.79 -0.93
C ALA A 152 -5.04 -3.12 -0.56
N GLN A 153 -5.68 -3.21 0.60
CA GLN A 153 -6.46 -4.39 1.02
C GLN A 153 -7.71 -4.59 0.16
N ASP A 154 -8.49 -3.53 -0.04
CA ASP A 154 -9.67 -3.59 -0.90
C ASP A 154 -9.28 -4.01 -2.33
N LYS A 155 -8.17 -3.47 -2.87
CA LYS A 155 -7.66 -3.89 -4.19
C LYS A 155 -7.10 -5.30 -4.20
N ALA A 156 -6.56 -5.82 -3.10
CA ALA A 156 -6.16 -7.22 -3.01
C ALA A 156 -7.40 -8.11 -3.19
N TYR A 157 -8.48 -7.83 -2.46
CA TYR A 157 -9.76 -8.51 -2.61
C TYR A 157 -10.24 -8.52 -4.08
N TYR A 158 -10.28 -7.35 -4.74
CA TYR A 158 -10.72 -7.26 -6.14
C TYR A 158 -9.78 -7.98 -7.11
N THR A 159 -8.47 -7.88 -6.91
CA THR A 159 -7.47 -8.50 -7.78
C THR A 159 -7.54 -10.03 -7.71
N PHE A 160 -7.58 -10.58 -6.50
CA PHE A 160 -7.51 -12.02 -6.29
C PHE A 160 -8.88 -12.66 -6.45
N LEU A 161 -9.90 -12.20 -5.73
CA LEU A 161 -11.20 -12.87 -5.68
C LEU A 161 -12.15 -12.45 -6.81
N GLN A 162 -12.05 -11.21 -7.31
CA GLN A 162 -12.85 -10.74 -8.44
C GLN A 162 -12.11 -10.83 -9.78
N GLY A 163 -10.83 -11.21 -9.76
CA GLY A 163 -10.02 -11.44 -10.96
C GLY A 163 -9.54 -10.17 -11.67
N GLU A 164 -9.64 -9.00 -11.03
CA GLU A 164 -9.17 -7.73 -11.59
C GLU A 164 -7.66 -7.75 -11.93
N PRO A 165 -7.17 -6.82 -12.78
CA PRO A 165 -5.76 -6.71 -13.10
C PRO A 165 -4.89 -6.51 -11.84
N LEU A 166 -3.66 -7.02 -11.85
CA LEU A 166 -2.71 -6.90 -10.73
C LEU A 166 -2.10 -5.49 -10.62
N GLN A 167 -2.10 -4.73 -11.72
CA GLN A 167 -1.47 -3.40 -11.83
C GLN A 167 -1.99 -2.37 -10.81
N PRO A 168 -3.31 -2.20 -10.60
CA PRO A 168 -3.81 -1.23 -9.64
C PRO A 168 -3.40 -1.53 -8.20
N LEU A 169 -3.37 -2.81 -7.80
CA LEU A 169 -2.93 -3.23 -6.46
C LEU A 169 -1.44 -2.87 -6.24
N ALA A 170 -0.59 -3.28 -7.17
CA ALA A 170 0.84 -3.05 -7.04
C ALA A 170 1.22 -1.57 -7.13
N THR A 171 0.47 -0.77 -7.89
CA THR A 171 0.66 0.68 -7.95
C THR A 171 0.39 1.32 -6.59
N ASP A 172 -0.67 0.92 -5.90
CA ASP A 172 -0.99 1.43 -4.56
C ASP A 172 0.04 0.99 -3.53
N ILE A 173 0.50 -0.26 -3.60
CA ILE A 173 1.57 -0.74 -2.73
C ILE A 173 2.87 0.03 -2.99
N ALA A 174 3.21 0.29 -4.25
CA ALA A 174 4.39 1.08 -4.60
C ALA A 174 4.30 2.51 -4.07
N GLN A 175 3.13 3.15 -4.20
CA GLN A 175 2.89 4.46 -3.62
C GLN A 175 3.03 4.43 -2.09
N TYR A 176 2.47 3.41 -1.44
CA TYR A 176 2.56 3.23 0.01
C TYR A 176 4.00 3.00 0.48
N ALA A 177 4.79 2.20 -0.26
CA ALA A 177 6.22 2.01 0.01
C ALA A 177 6.98 3.34 -0.11
N ASN A 178 6.80 4.05 -1.23
CA ASN A 178 7.47 5.32 -1.52
C ASN A 178 7.15 6.39 -0.46
N ASP A 179 5.87 6.52 -0.09
CA ASP A 179 5.41 7.47 0.94
C ASP A 179 5.99 7.15 2.34
N ASN A 180 6.53 5.95 2.54
CA ASN A 180 7.19 5.54 3.78
C ASN A 180 8.72 5.32 3.62
N GLY A 181 9.31 5.73 2.50
CA GLY A 181 10.76 5.65 2.27
C GLY A 181 11.29 4.26 1.93
N PHE A 182 10.41 3.35 1.51
CA PHE A 182 10.74 1.99 1.06
C PHE A 182 10.63 1.88 -0.46
N THR A 183 11.18 0.79 -1.01
CA THR A 183 11.12 0.50 -2.44
C THR A 183 10.21 -0.68 -2.73
N PHE A 184 9.44 -0.58 -3.81
CA PHE A 184 8.62 -1.67 -4.34
C PHE A 184 8.74 -1.70 -5.87
N ASN A 185 9.04 -2.86 -6.45
CA ASN A 185 9.27 -3.00 -7.89
C ASN A 185 7.95 -3.39 -8.58
N THR A 186 7.54 -2.68 -9.63
CA THR A 186 6.31 -2.99 -10.38
C THR A 186 6.55 -3.56 -11.79
N ASP A 187 7.82 -3.76 -12.18
CA ASP A 187 8.23 -4.17 -13.52
C ASP A 187 7.61 -5.50 -13.97
N PHE A 188 7.30 -6.39 -13.02
CA PHE A 188 6.75 -7.72 -13.31
C PHE A 188 5.30 -7.72 -13.82
N ILE A 189 4.63 -6.58 -13.81
CA ILE A 189 3.18 -6.49 -14.10
C ILE A 189 2.91 -6.11 -15.56
N SER A 190 3.91 -5.51 -16.21
CA SER A 190 3.90 -5.21 -17.65
C SER A 190 3.81 -6.45 -18.56
N MET A 191 3.72 -7.66 -18.00
CA MET A 191 3.55 -8.92 -18.72
C MET A 191 2.09 -9.34 -18.96
N ASP A 192 1.11 -8.71 -18.30
CA ASP A 192 -0.32 -9.06 -18.41
C ASP A 192 -1.09 -8.26 -19.50
N GLU A 193 -0.41 -7.36 -20.24
CA GLU A 193 -1.02 -6.56 -21.33
C GLU A 193 -0.75 -7.11 -22.76
N MET A 194 -0.25 -8.34 -22.91
CA MET A 194 -0.05 -8.99 -24.23
C MET A 194 -0.84 -10.29 -24.37
#